data_AF-A0A3D2KMB0-F1
#
_entry.id   AF-A0A3D2KMB0-F1
#
_cell.length_a   1.000
_cell.length_b   1.000
_cell.length_c   1.000
_cell.angle_alpha   90.00
_cell.angle_beta   90.00
_cell.angle_gamma   90.00
#
_symmetry.space_group_name_H-M   'P 1'
#
loop_
_entity.id
_entity.type
_entity.pdbx_description
1 polymer ?
#
loop_
_entity_poly.entity_id
_entity_poly.type
_entity_poly.pdbx_seq_one_letter_code
_entity_poly.pdbx_strand_id
1 'polypeptide(L)'
;MGVSPPRSRVSPLVVLSVRPYRFLWSAQVVSQLGDACAGVALIYLVSRLSGDPLTIGLVVFCMLLPAALVGPFAGVLADRFPPRHLMVAADLYRVVVVATMIPAARAESIPALLALVFLAGVGSAFFSPARAALVPRLVGRDKVPAAVGLSQATAATVTVLGPGLGGLLLMWMSVEAVLALDAATFLVSALLLLGARVAEPERVAASPAKAPYLAALGEGFKVLVRHPALLAVLGVLGIFSMMCGILNASQAAVLLQEFGLSATQYGSAQAAQGLGSIGGALLAPALIATVGAAGALFAGAGLMGAAMAAVSLVAGWLAVGVGAPVYAWAALLGVAVSLVTVTAQTLFMTLAPPQVLGRIAATMQAATNLANVAGILGGGVLAGLFGASAVMSWAGGVAVVLSLAGLVSPIGRSMSRGEQEATAVKARPVQAATTAALPSAPPPRHWVLVSDPRTYQALASVDVFRVLSALEACPGGVEELASTLGRPQEEVRVQLDTLLAAGLVETVPEGPSTPGQRGGAAPPAETDVAALKYRPATRALRLSPEVLGREGVQRIIELTVLPGLVELRRLVREPGAGRPVHLNS
;
A
#
# COMPACT_ATOMS: atom_id res chain seq x y z
N MET A 1 25.83 22.23 -14.52
CA MET A 1 26.15 20.95 -13.84
C MET A 1 25.31 20.87 -12.57
N GLY A 2 24.62 19.74 -12.33
CA GLY A 2 24.02 19.44 -11.02
C GLY A 2 22.49 19.40 -10.91
N VAL A 3 21.73 19.00 -11.94
CA VAL A 3 20.32 18.63 -11.76
C VAL A 3 20.26 17.15 -11.39
N SER A 4 19.74 16.86 -10.20
CA SER A 4 19.57 15.48 -9.72
C SER A 4 18.61 14.70 -10.64
N PRO A 5 18.95 13.46 -11.04
CA PRO A 5 18.11 12.68 -11.94
C PRO A 5 16.79 12.25 -11.25
N PRO A 6 15.77 11.81 -12.03
CA PRO A 6 14.56 11.23 -11.47
C PRO A 6 14.93 10.14 -10.47
N ARG A 7 14.39 10.21 -9.23
CA ARG A 7 14.69 9.29 -8.12
C ARG A 7 14.70 7.86 -8.67
N SER A 8 15.91 7.32 -8.78
CA SER A 8 16.13 5.97 -9.28
C SER A 8 15.23 5.01 -8.49
N ARG A 9 14.66 4.01 -9.16
CA ARG A 9 14.02 2.88 -8.49
C ARG A 9 15.07 2.27 -7.57
N VAL A 10 15.08 2.69 -6.30
CA VAL A 10 16.03 2.20 -5.31
C VAL A 10 15.82 0.69 -5.25
N SER A 11 16.82 -0.08 -5.67
CA SER A 11 16.71 -1.54 -5.66
C SER A 11 16.31 -1.98 -4.24
N PRO A 12 15.34 -2.90 -4.07
CA PRO A 12 14.89 -3.37 -2.75
C PRO A 12 16.04 -3.84 -1.86
N LEU A 13 17.12 -4.33 -2.47
CA LEU A 13 18.32 -4.81 -1.80
C LEU A 13 19.16 -3.69 -1.18
N VAL A 14 19.02 -2.43 -1.64
CA VAL A 14 19.73 -1.27 -1.06
C VAL A 14 19.38 -1.09 0.41
N VAL A 15 18.19 -1.51 0.84
CA VAL A 15 17.77 -1.41 2.24
C VAL A 15 18.57 -2.36 3.15
N LEU A 16 19.12 -3.47 2.62
CA LEU A 16 19.98 -4.39 3.38
C LEU A 16 21.35 -3.79 3.73
N SER A 17 21.73 -2.67 3.11
CA SER A 17 22.90 -1.88 3.54
C SER A 17 22.68 -1.22 4.92
N VAL A 18 21.42 -1.00 5.32
CA VAL A 18 21.06 -0.42 6.61
C VAL A 18 21.15 -1.50 7.68
N ARG A 19 22.24 -1.49 8.47
CA ARG A 19 22.55 -2.53 9.46
C ARG A 19 21.38 -2.83 10.43
N PRO A 20 20.69 -1.84 11.04
CA PRO A 20 19.55 -2.13 11.91
C PRO A 20 18.38 -2.81 11.21
N TYR A 21 18.12 -2.44 9.94
CA TYR A 21 17.07 -3.07 9.14
C TYR A 21 17.43 -4.50 8.74
N ARG A 22 18.71 -4.78 8.46
CA ARG A 22 19.17 -6.15 8.17
C ARG A 22 18.87 -7.10 9.32
N PHE A 23 19.05 -6.68 10.58
CA PHE A 23 18.68 -7.48 11.74
C PHE A 23 17.17 -7.75 11.81
N LEU A 24 16.34 -6.73 11.59
CA LEU A 24 14.88 -6.87 11.53
C LEU A 24 14.44 -7.83 10.41
N TRP A 25 15.03 -7.68 9.22
CA TRP A 25 14.71 -8.51 8.06
C TRP A 25 15.14 -9.96 8.28
N SER A 26 16.35 -10.20 8.81
CA SER A 26 16.81 -11.56 9.15
C SER A 26 15.94 -12.22 10.21
N ALA A 27 15.51 -11.47 11.24
CA ALA A 27 14.57 -11.97 12.24
C ALA A 27 13.25 -12.45 11.59
N GLN A 28 12.69 -11.62 10.70
CA GLN A 28 11.50 -11.96 9.94
C GLN A 28 11.67 -13.19 9.03
N VAL A 29 12.80 -13.33 8.33
CA VAL A 29 13.07 -14.48 7.47
C VAL A 29 13.09 -15.77 8.29
N VAL A 30 13.85 -15.77 9.40
CA VAL A 30 14.02 -16.94 10.26
C VAL A 30 12.69 -17.35 10.91
N SER A 31 11.97 -16.38 11.49
CA SER A 31 10.68 -16.65 12.15
C SER A 31 9.61 -17.14 11.15
N GLN A 32 9.45 -16.51 9.99
CA GLN A 32 8.42 -16.94 9.03
C GLN A 32 8.73 -18.33 8.44
N LEU A 33 10.01 -18.66 8.28
CA LEU A 33 10.41 -19.97 7.78
C LEU A 33 10.11 -21.07 8.79
N GLY A 34 10.38 -20.81 10.08
CA GLY A 34 9.97 -21.67 11.20
C GLY A 34 8.47 -21.91 11.20
N ASP A 35 7.68 -20.83 11.15
CA ASP A 35 6.21 -20.88 11.10
C ASP A 35 5.68 -21.75 9.97
N ALA A 36 6.24 -21.60 8.77
CA ALA A 36 5.82 -22.36 7.60
C ALA A 36 6.12 -23.86 7.76
N CYS A 37 7.27 -24.21 8.34
CA CYS A 37 7.64 -25.60 8.60
C CYS A 37 6.80 -26.23 9.71
N ALA A 38 6.62 -25.52 10.83
CA ALA A 38 5.76 -25.96 11.94
C ALA A 38 4.30 -26.10 11.52
N GLY A 39 3.80 -25.19 10.67
CA GLY A 39 2.45 -25.27 10.14
C GLY A 39 2.19 -26.56 9.36
N VAL A 40 3.13 -26.97 8.49
CA VAL A 40 3.05 -28.26 7.79
C VAL A 40 3.11 -29.43 8.77
N ALA A 41 4.01 -29.39 9.75
CA ALA A 41 4.14 -30.45 10.74
C ALA A 41 2.88 -30.62 11.60
N LEU A 42 2.24 -29.52 11.99
CA LEU A 42 0.99 -29.54 12.76
C LEU A 42 -0.19 -30.05 11.93
N ILE A 43 -0.33 -29.60 10.68
CA ILE A 43 -1.37 -30.10 9.77
C ILE A 43 -1.20 -31.61 9.56
N TYR A 44 0.03 -32.07 9.32
CA TYR A 44 0.35 -33.49 9.16
C TYR A 44 0.08 -34.30 10.43
N LEU A 45 0.49 -33.81 11.60
CA LEU A 45 0.24 -34.49 12.87
C LEU A 45 -1.26 -34.63 13.12
N VAL A 46 -2.00 -33.53 13.00
CA VAL A 46 -3.45 -33.52 13.23
C VAL A 46 -4.18 -34.39 12.21
N SER A 47 -3.77 -34.42 10.94
CA SER A 47 -4.34 -35.34 9.96
C SER A 47 -4.06 -36.81 10.26
N ARG A 48 -2.96 -37.11 10.94
CA ARG A 48 -2.61 -38.48 11.35
C ARG A 48 -3.40 -38.90 12.60
N LEU A 49 -3.62 -37.97 13.52
CA LEU A 49 -4.38 -38.18 14.76
C LEU A 49 -5.90 -38.16 14.53
N SER A 50 -6.37 -37.44 13.52
CA SER A 50 -7.79 -37.28 13.18
C SER A 50 -8.07 -37.69 11.74
N GLY A 51 -9.05 -38.58 11.56
CA GLY A 51 -9.61 -38.90 10.24
C GLY A 51 -10.64 -37.87 9.74
N ASP A 52 -10.87 -36.80 10.49
CA ASP A 52 -11.91 -35.81 10.20
C ASP A 52 -11.33 -34.53 9.53
N PRO A 53 -11.74 -34.20 8.29
CA PRO A 53 -11.32 -32.99 7.57
C PRO A 53 -11.59 -31.69 8.34
N LEU A 54 -12.64 -31.64 9.16
CA LEU A 54 -12.95 -30.45 9.95
C LEU A 54 -11.83 -30.15 10.95
N THR A 55 -11.20 -31.17 11.53
CA THR A 55 -10.10 -30.99 12.49
C THR A 55 -8.90 -30.31 11.82
N ILE A 56 -8.58 -30.69 10.57
CA ILE A 56 -7.52 -30.05 9.78
C ILE A 56 -7.89 -28.59 9.49
N GLY A 57 -9.15 -28.33 9.09
CA GLY A 57 -9.67 -26.98 8.90
C GLY A 57 -9.56 -26.11 10.16
N LEU A 58 -9.80 -26.69 11.34
CA LEU A 58 -9.67 -26.00 12.63
C LEU A 58 -8.22 -25.58 12.92
N VAL A 59 -7.21 -26.35 12.51
CA VAL A 59 -5.81 -25.95 12.64
C VAL A 59 -5.54 -24.67 11.86
N VAL A 60 -5.93 -24.64 10.57
CA VAL A 60 -5.75 -23.46 9.70
C VAL A 60 -6.57 -22.28 10.23
N PHE A 61 -7.78 -22.53 10.73
CA PHE A 61 -8.62 -21.54 11.37
C PHE A 61 -7.94 -20.92 12.60
N CYS A 62 -7.38 -21.74 13.49
CA CYS A 62 -6.65 -21.28 14.68
C CYS A 62 -5.37 -20.50 14.32
N MET A 63 -4.75 -20.76 13.17
CA MET A 63 -3.61 -19.96 12.68
C MET A 63 -4.03 -18.56 12.22
N LEU A 64 -5.20 -18.43 11.57
CA LEU A 64 -5.65 -17.18 10.94
C LEU A 64 -6.50 -16.29 11.85
N LEU A 65 -7.34 -16.89 12.70
CA LEU A 65 -8.29 -16.18 13.56
C LEU A 65 -7.62 -15.15 14.50
N PRO A 66 -6.50 -15.45 15.18
CA PRO A 66 -5.87 -14.49 16.09
C PRO A 66 -5.50 -13.16 15.42
N ALA A 67 -5.00 -13.21 14.17
CA ALA A 67 -4.65 -11.99 13.44
C ALA A 67 -5.89 -11.12 13.18
N ALA A 68 -7.05 -11.73 12.92
CA ALA A 68 -8.30 -11.01 12.71
C ALA A 68 -8.88 -10.42 14.00
N LEU A 69 -8.81 -11.16 15.12
CA LEU A 69 -9.37 -10.71 16.41
C LEU A 69 -8.45 -9.76 17.16
N VAL A 70 -7.16 -10.07 17.23
CA VAL A 70 -6.17 -9.36 18.05
C VAL A 70 -5.51 -8.22 17.29
N GLY A 71 -5.40 -8.31 15.96
CA GLY A 71 -4.76 -7.29 15.11
C GLY A 71 -5.18 -5.83 15.40
N PRO A 72 -6.49 -5.53 15.54
CA PRO A 72 -6.96 -4.19 15.89
C PRO A 72 -6.42 -3.67 17.23
N PHE A 73 -6.39 -4.53 18.25
CA PHE A 73 -5.91 -4.21 19.58
C PHE A 73 -4.38 -4.13 19.61
N ALA A 74 -3.71 -5.01 18.86
CA ALA A 74 -2.26 -5.01 18.70
C ALA A 74 -1.75 -3.70 18.12
N GLY A 75 -2.50 -3.04 17.23
CA GLY A 75 -2.18 -1.69 16.74
C GLY A 75 -2.14 -0.64 17.85
N VAL A 76 -3.14 -0.64 18.74
CA VAL A 76 -3.20 0.30 19.89
C VAL A 76 -2.04 0.06 20.86
N LEU A 77 -1.68 -1.20 21.10
CA LEU A 77 -0.52 -1.53 21.94
C LEU A 77 0.80 -1.15 21.25
N ALA A 78 0.93 -1.35 19.94
CA ALA A 78 2.11 -0.97 19.17
C ALA A 78 2.34 0.55 19.12
N ASP A 79 1.28 1.35 19.28
CA ASP A 79 1.37 2.81 19.41
C ASP A 79 1.80 3.25 20.83
N ARG A 80 1.48 2.46 21.86
CA ARG A 80 1.80 2.79 23.26
C ARG A 80 3.17 2.29 23.72
N PHE A 81 3.59 1.14 23.21
CA PHE A 81 4.83 0.51 23.60
C PHE A 81 5.88 0.66 22.49
N PRO A 82 7.16 0.72 22.88
CA PRO A 82 8.26 0.43 21.99
C PRO A 82 8.03 -0.73 21.00
N PRO A 83 7.93 -0.49 19.67
CA PRO A 83 7.65 -1.57 18.72
C PRO A 83 8.71 -2.67 18.74
N ARG A 84 9.98 -2.32 18.98
CA ARG A 84 11.06 -3.32 19.12
C ARG A 84 10.84 -4.24 20.32
N HIS A 85 10.53 -3.68 21.49
CA HIS A 85 10.34 -4.50 22.70
C HIS A 85 9.06 -5.33 22.60
N LEU A 86 8.01 -4.81 21.95
CA LEU A 86 6.78 -5.56 21.68
C LEU A 86 7.05 -6.78 20.80
N MET A 87 7.86 -6.64 19.73
CA MET A 87 8.24 -7.77 18.88
C MET A 87 9.08 -8.80 19.62
N VAL A 88 10.06 -8.37 20.44
CA VAL A 88 10.88 -9.29 21.25
C VAL A 88 10.02 -10.05 22.26
N ALA A 89 9.11 -9.36 22.97
CA ALA A 89 8.21 -9.99 23.92
C ALA A 89 7.27 -11.00 23.24
N ALA A 90 6.77 -10.67 22.04
CA ALA A 90 5.94 -11.56 21.23
C ALA A 90 6.70 -12.82 20.80
N ASP A 91 7.97 -12.71 20.37
CA ASP A 91 8.79 -13.89 20.05
C ASP A 91 9.05 -14.75 21.29
N LEU A 92 9.44 -14.16 22.43
CA LEU A 92 9.67 -14.91 23.66
C LEU A 92 8.41 -15.62 24.15
N TYR A 93 7.25 -14.98 24.02
CA TYR A 93 5.96 -15.62 24.28
C TYR A 93 5.73 -16.82 23.35
N ARG A 94 6.01 -16.67 22.05
CA ARG A 94 5.87 -17.77 21.06
C ARG A 94 6.85 -18.91 21.32
N VAL A 95 8.07 -18.63 21.80
CA VAL A 95 9.02 -19.68 22.25
C VAL A 95 8.34 -20.57 23.30
N VAL A 96 7.73 -19.97 24.32
CA VAL A 96 7.06 -20.72 25.40
C VAL A 96 5.88 -21.52 24.85
N VAL A 97 5.00 -20.88 24.06
CA VAL A 97 3.81 -21.53 23.50
C VAL A 97 4.18 -22.70 22.59
N VAL A 98 5.11 -22.52 21.66
CA VAL A 98 5.52 -23.59 20.74
C VAL A 98 6.31 -24.68 21.45
N ALA A 99 7.14 -24.34 22.44
CA ALA A 99 7.76 -25.36 23.29
C ALA A 99 6.71 -26.20 24.05
N THR A 100 5.60 -25.61 24.50
CA THR A 100 4.49 -26.35 25.13
C THR A 100 3.67 -27.19 24.14
N MET A 101 3.75 -26.95 22.83
CA MET A 101 3.13 -27.83 21.83
C MET A 101 3.81 -29.20 21.77
N ILE A 102 5.10 -29.29 22.11
CA ILE A 102 5.87 -30.54 22.07
C ILE A 102 5.27 -31.61 23.00
N PRO A 103 5.05 -31.36 24.32
CA PRO A 103 4.37 -32.34 25.17
C PRO A 103 2.91 -32.58 24.75
N ALA A 104 2.20 -31.58 24.23
CA ALA A 104 0.83 -31.77 23.72
C ALA A 104 0.79 -32.69 22.49
N ALA A 105 1.78 -32.58 21.60
CA ALA A 105 1.96 -33.45 20.44
C ALA A 105 2.25 -34.90 20.87
N ARG A 106 3.12 -35.10 21.87
CA ARG A 106 3.41 -36.43 22.44
C ARG A 106 2.21 -37.05 23.15
N ALA A 107 1.38 -36.22 23.78
CA ALA A 107 0.12 -36.64 24.39
C ALA A 107 -1.01 -36.82 23.37
N GLU A 108 -0.75 -36.56 22.07
CA GLU A 108 -1.70 -36.67 20.96
C GLU A 108 -3.01 -35.87 21.20
N SER A 109 -2.92 -34.80 21.99
CA SER A 109 -4.10 -34.03 22.42
C SER A 109 -4.46 -32.95 21.39
N ILE A 110 -5.36 -33.29 20.48
CA ILE A 110 -5.88 -32.35 19.47
C ILE A 110 -6.42 -31.04 20.09
N PRO A 111 -7.25 -31.05 21.15
CA PRO A 111 -7.75 -29.82 21.73
C PRO A 111 -6.63 -28.92 22.28
N ALA A 112 -5.60 -29.52 22.91
CA ALA A 112 -4.46 -28.76 23.41
C ALA A 112 -3.64 -28.17 22.25
N LEU A 113 -3.43 -28.92 21.18
CA LEU A 113 -2.75 -28.43 19.97
C LEU A 113 -3.50 -27.25 19.34
N LEU A 114 -4.83 -27.35 19.17
CA LEU A 114 -5.65 -26.26 18.62
C LEU A 114 -5.57 -24.99 19.49
N ALA A 115 -5.67 -25.13 20.82
CA ALA A 115 -5.54 -24.02 21.74
C ALA A 115 -4.16 -23.35 21.66
N LEU A 116 -3.09 -24.15 21.61
CA LEU A 116 -1.72 -23.64 21.50
C LEU A 116 -1.45 -22.99 20.15
N VAL A 117 -2.00 -23.52 19.05
CA VAL A 117 -1.88 -22.91 17.71
C VAL A 117 -2.53 -21.54 17.68
N PHE A 118 -3.72 -21.43 18.28
CA PHE A 118 -4.38 -20.14 18.45
C PHE A 118 -3.52 -19.17 19.27
N LEU A 119 -2.99 -19.61 20.41
CA LEU A 119 -2.11 -18.79 21.24
C LEU A 119 -0.84 -18.36 20.50
N ALA A 120 -0.21 -19.24 19.71
CA ALA A 120 0.95 -18.88 18.90
C ALA A 120 0.60 -17.76 17.90
N GLY A 121 -0.56 -17.86 17.24
CA GLY A 121 -1.07 -16.83 16.33
C GLY A 121 -1.38 -15.49 17.02
N VAL A 122 -1.76 -15.49 18.30
CA VAL A 122 -1.92 -14.25 19.10
C VAL A 122 -0.59 -13.51 19.19
N GLY A 123 0.51 -14.22 19.44
CA GLY A 123 1.86 -13.63 19.43
C GLY A 123 2.20 -13.02 18.07
N SER A 124 1.92 -13.76 16.99
CA SER A 124 2.16 -13.30 15.61
C SER A 124 1.35 -12.05 15.23
N ALA A 125 0.15 -11.87 15.80
CA ALA A 125 -0.70 -10.71 15.51
C ALA A 125 -0.05 -9.36 15.88
N PHE A 126 0.87 -9.34 16.85
CA PHE A 126 1.58 -8.13 17.26
C PHE A 126 2.71 -7.71 16.30
N PHE A 127 3.22 -8.63 15.48
CA PHE A 127 4.36 -8.37 14.61
C PHE A 127 4.06 -7.36 13.51
N SER A 128 2.92 -7.49 12.84
CA SER A 128 2.55 -6.63 11.70
C SER A 128 2.48 -5.13 12.08
N PRO A 129 1.71 -4.72 13.11
CA PRO A 129 1.64 -3.31 13.51
C PRO A 129 2.97 -2.80 14.09
N ALA A 130 3.66 -3.60 14.91
CA ALA A 130 4.95 -3.21 15.47
C ALA A 130 6.02 -3.01 14.38
N ARG A 131 6.07 -3.90 13.37
CA ARG A 131 6.97 -3.76 12.22
C ARG A 131 6.64 -2.51 11.40
N ALA A 132 5.36 -2.23 11.16
CA ALA A 132 4.93 -1.03 10.43
C ALA A 132 5.39 0.26 11.13
N ALA A 133 5.40 0.28 12.47
CA ALA A 133 5.93 1.39 13.26
C ALA A 133 7.47 1.43 13.29
N LEU A 134 8.15 0.28 13.29
CA LEU A 134 9.60 0.19 13.41
C LEU A 134 10.34 0.48 12.10
N VAL A 135 9.84 -0.02 10.95
CA VAL A 135 10.54 0.07 9.66
C VAL A 135 10.90 1.52 9.28
N PRO A 136 9.98 2.51 9.30
CA PRO A 136 10.32 3.89 8.96
C PRO A 136 11.41 4.50 9.84
N ARG A 137 11.49 4.07 11.11
CA ARG A 137 12.51 4.52 12.08
C ARG A 137 13.89 3.93 11.80
N LEU A 138 13.96 2.75 11.16
CA LEU A 138 15.22 2.09 10.84
C LEU A 138 15.81 2.58 9.50
N VAL A 139 14.97 2.72 8.47
CA VAL A 139 15.44 2.95 7.09
C VAL A 139 15.29 4.40 6.62
N GLY A 140 14.54 5.22 7.36
CA GLY A 140 14.15 6.57 6.94
C GLY A 140 13.00 6.54 5.92
N ARG A 141 12.21 7.63 5.85
CA ARG A 141 10.99 7.71 5.05
C ARG A 141 11.20 7.39 3.56
N ASP A 142 12.35 7.76 3.00
CA ASP A 142 12.66 7.56 1.58
C ASP A 142 12.85 6.09 1.19
N LYS A 143 13.24 5.22 2.13
CA LYS A 143 13.53 3.79 1.87
C LYS A 143 12.40 2.86 2.32
N VAL A 144 11.31 3.39 2.89
CA VAL A 144 10.15 2.59 3.34
C VAL A 144 9.54 1.75 2.21
N PRO A 145 9.29 2.30 1.00
CA PRO A 145 8.71 1.48 -0.08
C PRO A 145 9.58 0.28 -0.46
N ALA A 146 10.91 0.48 -0.52
CA ALA A 146 11.87 -0.58 -0.81
C ALA A 146 11.91 -1.64 0.32
N ALA A 147 11.82 -1.22 1.58
CA ALA A 147 11.76 -2.11 2.74
C ALA A 147 10.49 -2.96 2.73
N VAL A 148 9.34 -2.32 2.52
CA VAL A 148 8.04 -2.99 2.42
C VAL A 148 8.03 -3.98 1.25
N GLY A 149 8.57 -3.58 0.09
CA GLY A 149 8.70 -4.46 -1.08
C GLY A 149 9.54 -5.70 -0.79
N LEU A 150 10.70 -5.55 -0.13
CA LEU A 150 11.54 -6.69 0.25
C LEU A 150 10.83 -7.62 1.24
N SER A 151 10.12 -7.06 2.23
CA SER A 151 9.34 -7.86 3.18
C SER A 151 8.22 -8.65 2.49
N GLN A 152 7.51 -8.05 1.54
CA GLN A 152 6.47 -8.75 0.78
C GLN A 152 7.04 -9.86 -0.10
N ALA A 153 8.14 -9.59 -0.80
CA ALA A 153 8.85 -10.62 -1.57
C ALA A 153 9.28 -11.78 -0.67
N THR A 154 9.83 -11.48 0.51
CA THR A 154 10.23 -12.49 1.51
C THR A 154 9.05 -13.35 1.95
N ALA A 155 7.92 -12.73 2.30
CA ALA A 155 6.71 -13.45 2.71
C ALA A 155 6.20 -14.37 1.58
N ALA A 156 6.14 -13.87 0.34
CA ALA A 156 5.75 -14.67 -0.81
C ALA A 156 6.69 -15.85 -1.05
N THR A 157 8.01 -15.64 -0.96
CA THR A 157 9.01 -16.71 -1.08
C THR A 157 8.84 -17.77 0.01
N VAL A 158 8.57 -17.37 1.25
CA VAL A 158 8.34 -18.31 2.36
C VAL A 158 7.03 -19.06 2.19
N THR A 159 5.95 -18.41 1.75
CA THR A 159 4.68 -19.10 1.42
C THR A 159 4.88 -20.18 0.35
N VAL A 160 5.77 -19.95 -0.60
CA VAL A 160 6.09 -20.89 -1.69
C VAL A 160 7.03 -22.02 -1.25
N LEU A 161 8.16 -21.67 -0.63
CA LEU A 161 9.22 -22.63 -0.31
C LEU A 161 9.04 -23.30 1.06
N GLY A 162 8.39 -22.61 1.99
CA GLY A 162 8.25 -23.02 3.38
C GLY A 162 7.58 -24.38 3.54
N PRO A 163 6.43 -24.65 2.89
CA PRO A 163 5.81 -25.97 2.98
C PRO A 163 6.68 -27.13 2.45
N GLY A 164 7.44 -26.88 1.38
CA GLY A 164 8.41 -27.83 0.84
C GLY A 164 9.53 -28.16 1.83
N LEU A 165 10.08 -27.12 2.46
CA LEU A 165 11.07 -27.28 3.50
C LEU A 165 10.49 -27.98 4.73
N GLY A 166 9.24 -27.68 5.11
CA GLY A 166 8.53 -28.35 6.21
C GLY A 166 8.39 -29.86 5.99
N GLY A 167 7.93 -30.29 4.81
CA GLY A 167 7.82 -31.71 4.49
C GLY A 167 9.18 -32.41 4.32
N LEU A 168 10.20 -31.68 3.84
CA LEU A 168 11.57 -32.19 3.79
C LEU A 168 12.14 -32.41 5.19
N LEU A 169 11.92 -31.48 6.13
CA LEU A 169 12.34 -31.65 7.53
C LEU A 169 11.68 -32.88 8.15
N LEU A 170 10.40 -33.11 7.89
CA LEU A 170 9.66 -34.29 8.38
C LEU A 170 10.15 -35.63 7.80
N MET A 171 11.04 -35.65 6.80
CA MET A 171 11.72 -36.89 6.38
C MET A 171 12.73 -37.37 7.41
N TRP A 172 13.43 -36.43 8.05
CA TRP A 172 14.60 -36.69 8.89
C TRP A 172 14.32 -36.41 10.37
N MET A 173 13.25 -35.65 10.65
CA MET A 173 12.89 -35.14 11.96
C MET A 173 11.47 -35.55 12.32
N SER A 174 11.22 -35.78 13.61
CA SER A 174 9.85 -35.94 14.12
C SER A 174 9.13 -34.59 14.18
N VAL A 175 7.80 -34.61 14.32
CA VAL A 175 6.99 -33.38 14.45
C VAL A 175 7.46 -32.54 15.63
N GLU A 176 7.79 -33.17 16.76
CA GLU A 176 8.30 -32.49 17.96
C GLU A 176 9.65 -31.80 17.70
N ALA A 177 10.50 -32.40 16.89
CA ALA A 177 11.79 -31.82 16.53
C ALA A 177 11.62 -30.62 15.59
N VAL A 178 10.63 -30.65 14.68
CA VAL A 178 10.27 -29.48 13.85
C VAL A 178 9.69 -28.35 14.72
N LEU A 179 8.83 -28.68 15.70
CA LEU A 179 8.31 -27.70 16.66
C LEU A 179 9.43 -27.10 17.53
N ALA A 180 10.40 -27.91 17.96
CA ALA A 180 11.56 -27.44 18.70
C ALA A 180 12.44 -26.50 17.85
N LEU A 181 12.62 -26.84 16.57
CA LEU A 181 13.31 -25.97 15.61
C LEU A 181 12.58 -24.63 15.47
N ASP A 182 11.26 -24.65 15.34
CA ASP A 182 10.44 -23.43 15.25
C ASP A 182 10.56 -22.56 16.51
N ALA A 183 10.45 -23.15 17.69
CA ALA A 183 10.71 -22.45 18.96
C ALA A 183 12.12 -21.82 18.99
N ALA A 184 13.13 -22.53 18.49
CA ALA A 184 14.48 -21.97 18.35
C ALA A 184 14.54 -20.81 17.34
N THR A 185 13.75 -20.85 16.26
CA THR A 185 13.67 -19.73 15.30
C THR A 185 13.12 -18.46 15.94
N PHE A 186 12.11 -18.54 16.83
CA PHE A 186 11.64 -17.38 17.57
C PHE A 186 12.68 -16.85 18.55
N LEU A 187 13.44 -17.73 19.21
CA LEU A 187 14.52 -17.30 20.08
C LEU A 187 15.61 -16.56 19.28
N VAL A 188 16.01 -17.10 18.13
CA VAL A 188 16.97 -16.44 17.22
C VAL A 188 16.40 -15.11 16.71
N SER A 189 15.12 -15.06 16.36
CA SER A 189 14.44 -13.83 15.95
C SER A 189 14.46 -12.77 17.05
N ALA A 190 14.13 -13.13 18.29
CA ALA A 190 14.20 -12.24 19.45
C ALA A 190 15.63 -11.68 19.64
N LEU A 191 16.66 -12.52 19.54
CA LEU A 191 18.06 -12.10 19.65
C LEU A 191 18.48 -11.16 18.51
N LEU A 192 18.04 -11.42 17.28
CA LEU A 192 18.30 -10.55 16.13
C LEU A 192 17.61 -9.19 16.30
N LEU A 193 16.37 -9.16 16.80
CA LEU A 193 15.63 -7.93 17.10
C LEU A 193 16.30 -7.09 18.18
N LEU A 194 17.03 -7.70 19.13
CA LEU A 194 17.85 -6.95 20.07
C LEU A 194 18.98 -6.17 19.37
N GLY A 195 19.47 -6.64 18.22
CA GLY A 195 20.45 -5.96 17.37
C GLY A 195 19.88 -4.83 16.50
N ALA A 196 18.56 -4.77 16.29
CA ALA A 196 17.86 -3.76 15.48
C ALA A 196 17.68 -2.42 16.23
N ARG A 197 18.79 -1.82 16.69
CA ARG A 197 18.77 -0.57 17.47
C ARG A 197 18.42 0.64 16.60
N VAL A 198 17.57 1.52 17.12
CA VAL A 198 17.26 2.84 16.54
C VAL A 198 18.24 3.87 17.10
N ALA A 199 18.74 4.79 16.27
CA ALA A 199 19.75 5.78 16.66
C ALA A 199 19.24 6.85 17.64
N GLU A 200 17.93 7.11 17.63
CA GLU A 200 17.27 8.07 18.53
C GLU A 200 16.48 7.36 19.64
N PRO A 201 16.52 7.89 20.89
CA PRO A 201 15.80 7.31 22.01
C PRO A 201 14.31 7.21 21.69
N GLU A 202 13.73 6.11 22.13
CA GLU A 202 12.36 5.73 21.88
C GLU A 202 11.37 6.61 22.66
N ARG A 203 11.25 7.88 22.26
CA ARG A 203 10.11 8.69 22.65
C ARG A 203 8.95 8.27 21.76
N VAL A 204 7.94 7.68 22.39
CA VAL A 204 6.61 7.52 21.83
C VAL A 204 6.08 8.94 21.62
N ALA A 205 6.42 9.57 20.50
CA ALA A 205 5.73 10.76 20.05
C ALA A 205 4.32 10.28 19.75
N ALA A 206 3.37 10.68 20.59
CA ALA A 206 1.95 10.49 20.33
C ALA A 206 1.64 11.13 18.98
N SER A 207 1.66 10.32 17.92
CA SER A 207 1.11 10.73 16.65
C SER A 207 -0.37 11.00 16.91
N PRO A 208 -0.96 12.08 16.37
CA PRO A 208 -2.37 12.37 16.59
C PRO A 208 -3.17 11.10 16.28
N ALA A 209 -3.95 10.65 17.26
CA ALA A 209 -4.65 9.39 17.22
C ALA A 209 -5.38 9.27 15.88
N LYS A 210 -4.87 8.43 14.97
CA LYS A 210 -5.65 8.04 13.81
C LYS A 210 -6.95 7.46 14.36
N ALA A 211 -8.08 7.76 13.70
CA ALA A 211 -9.37 7.24 14.11
C ALA A 211 -9.25 5.73 14.45
N PRO A 212 -9.88 5.25 15.53
CA PRO A 212 -9.77 3.86 15.96
C PRO A 212 -9.98 2.93 14.76
N TYR A 213 -9.16 1.89 14.60
CA TYR A 213 -9.28 0.96 13.46
C TYR A 213 -10.72 0.48 13.24
N LEU A 214 -11.46 0.25 14.33
CA LEU A 214 -12.89 -0.12 14.30
C LEU A 214 -13.80 1.01 13.77
N ALA A 215 -13.51 2.27 14.09
CA ALA A 215 -14.23 3.41 13.54
C ALA A 215 -13.94 3.58 12.04
N ALA A 216 -12.68 3.38 11.62
CA ALA A 216 -12.29 3.38 10.22
C ALA A 216 -12.93 2.23 9.41
N LEU A 217 -13.07 1.04 10.01
CA LEU A 217 -13.83 -0.08 9.42
C LEU A 217 -15.31 0.25 9.30
N GLY A 218 -15.92 0.85 10.33
CA GLY A 218 -17.32 1.26 10.30
C GLY A 218 -17.62 2.33 9.24
N GLU A 219 -16.73 3.32 9.09
CA GLU A 219 -16.81 4.31 8.01
C GLU A 219 -16.63 3.67 6.63
N GLY A 220 -15.62 2.79 6.48
CA GLY A 220 -15.37 2.08 5.23
C GLY A 220 -16.55 1.19 4.82
N PHE A 221 -17.19 0.51 5.77
CA PHE A 221 -18.39 -0.28 5.52
C PHE A 221 -19.58 0.59 5.09
N LYS A 222 -19.80 1.75 5.73
CA LYS A 222 -20.85 2.70 5.32
C LYS A 222 -20.65 3.22 3.90
N VAL A 223 -19.40 3.53 3.52
CA VAL A 223 -19.07 3.96 2.15
C VAL A 223 -19.27 2.83 1.16
N LEU A 224 -18.87 1.61 1.53
CA LEU A 224 -19.02 0.42 0.69
C LEU A 224 -20.50 0.17 0.36
N VAL A 225 -21.37 0.16 1.38
CA VAL A 225 -22.81 -0.10 1.21
C VAL A 225 -23.50 0.96 0.32
N ARG A 226 -22.98 2.19 0.30
CA ARG A 226 -23.50 3.29 -0.53
C ARG A 226 -23.06 3.23 -1.99
N HIS A 227 -22.10 2.36 -2.34
CA HIS A 227 -21.57 2.24 -3.69
C HIS A 227 -21.78 0.82 -4.24
N PRO A 228 -22.86 0.59 -5.02
CA PRO A 228 -23.23 -0.76 -5.49
C PRO A 228 -22.14 -1.41 -6.35
N ALA A 229 -21.33 -0.63 -7.06
CA ALA A 229 -20.17 -1.15 -7.81
C ALA A 229 -19.09 -1.74 -6.87
N LEU A 230 -18.81 -1.09 -5.73
CA LEU A 230 -17.84 -1.58 -4.76
C LEU A 230 -18.36 -2.82 -4.02
N LEU A 231 -19.67 -2.88 -3.73
CA LEU A 231 -20.30 -4.10 -3.21
C LEU A 231 -20.22 -5.26 -4.20
N ALA A 232 -20.44 -5.02 -5.49
CA ALA A 232 -20.29 -6.06 -6.52
C ALA A 232 -18.85 -6.58 -6.60
N VAL A 233 -17.85 -5.68 -6.55
CA VAL A 233 -16.44 -6.06 -6.47
C VAL A 233 -16.15 -6.86 -5.19
N LEU A 234 -16.66 -6.40 -4.04
CA LEU A 234 -16.47 -7.14 -2.79
C LEU A 234 -17.12 -8.52 -2.84
N GLY A 235 -18.32 -8.65 -3.41
CA GLY A 235 -19.00 -9.94 -3.56
C GLY A 235 -18.17 -10.92 -4.39
N VAL A 236 -17.64 -10.46 -5.53
CA VAL A 236 -16.77 -11.26 -6.39
C VAL A 236 -15.48 -11.67 -5.66
N LEU A 237 -14.78 -10.73 -5.04
CA LEU A 237 -13.55 -11.02 -4.28
C LEU A 237 -13.81 -11.89 -3.05
N GLY A 238 -14.94 -11.70 -2.38
CA GLY A 238 -15.38 -12.48 -1.23
C GLY A 238 -15.65 -13.93 -1.62
N ILE A 239 -16.37 -14.17 -2.72
CA ILE A 239 -16.59 -15.53 -3.24
C ILE A 239 -15.25 -16.18 -3.58
N PHE A 240 -14.36 -15.50 -4.30
CA PHE A 240 -13.04 -16.07 -4.61
C PHE A 240 -12.22 -16.37 -3.36
N SER A 241 -12.27 -15.49 -2.36
CA SER A 241 -11.59 -15.71 -1.08
C SER A 241 -12.17 -16.92 -0.34
N MET A 242 -13.49 -17.09 -0.37
CA MET A 242 -14.16 -18.27 0.18
C MET A 242 -13.77 -19.55 -0.56
N MET A 243 -13.65 -19.51 -1.89
CA MET A 243 -13.18 -20.65 -2.68
C MET A 243 -11.73 -21.00 -2.34
N CYS A 244 -10.84 -20.02 -2.17
CA CYS A 244 -9.48 -20.25 -1.67
C CYS A 244 -9.49 -20.89 -0.28
N GLY A 245 -10.43 -20.49 0.59
CA GLY A 245 -10.61 -21.11 1.89
C GLY A 245 -10.99 -22.59 1.82
N ILE A 246 -11.98 -22.91 0.98
CA ILE A 246 -12.39 -24.30 0.72
C ILE A 246 -11.22 -25.10 0.15
N LEU A 247 -10.49 -24.55 -0.83
CA LEU A 247 -9.30 -25.19 -1.39
C LEU A 247 -8.28 -25.51 -0.29
N ASN A 248 -7.93 -24.57 0.58
CA ASN A 248 -6.94 -24.79 1.64
C ASN A 248 -7.35 -25.92 2.61
N ALA A 249 -8.62 -25.96 3.02
CA ALA A 249 -9.12 -26.99 3.94
C ALA A 249 -9.21 -28.37 3.24
N SER A 250 -9.85 -28.41 2.07
CA SER A 250 -10.08 -29.65 1.34
C SER A 250 -8.81 -30.23 0.74
N GLN A 251 -7.87 -29.42 0.26
CA GLN A 251 -6.63 -29.92 -0.34
C GLN A 251 -5.78 -30.69 0.67
N ALA A 252 -5.65 -30.18 1.90
CA ALA A 252 -4.92 -30.90 2.94
C ALA A 252 -5.58 -32.24 3.28
N ALA A 253 -6.91 -32.27 3.42
CA ALA A 253 -7.67 -33.49 3.66
C ALA A 253 -7.57 -34.49 2.48
N VAL A 254 -7.71 -34.04 1.24
CA VAL A 254 -7.55 -34.90 0.04
C VAL A 254 -6.16 -35.52 -0.01
N LEU A 255 -5.11 -34.71 0.13
CA LEU A 255 -3.73 -35.18 0.01
C LEU A 255 -3.35 -36.15 1.15
N LEU A 256 -3.76 -35.86 2.38
CA LEU A 256 -3.32 -36.63 3.56
C LEU A 256 -4.26 -37.79 3.91
N GLN A 257 -5.58 -37.61 3.79
CA GLN A 257 -6.57 -38.62 4.21
C GLN A 257 -7.07 -39.48 3.05
N GLU A 258 -7.37 -38.89 1.88
CA GLU A 258 -7.87 -39.67 0.74
C GLU A 258 -6.74 -40.31 -0.08
N PHE A 259 -5.68 -39.55 -0.38
CA PHE A 259 -4.53 -40.03 -1.14
C PHE A 259 -3.49 -40.73 -0.26
N GLY A 260 -3.59 -40.59 1.07
CA GLY A 260 -2.70 -41.25 2.02
C GLY A 260 -1.24 -40.84 1.89
N LEU A 261 -0.96 -39.62 1.43
CA LEU A 261 0.41 -39.17 1.17
C LEU A 261 1.20 -39.06 2.48
N SER A 262 2.47 -39.44 2.41
CA SER A 262 3.41 -39.20 3.51
C SER A 262 3.67 -37.70 3.70
N ALA A 263 4.20 -37.30 4.88
CA ALA A 263 4.56 -35.91 5.15
C ALA A 263 5.46 -35.29 4.06
N THR A 264 6.37 -36.11 3.53
CA THR A 264 7.29 -35.74 2.46
C THR A 264 6.58 -35.47 1.15
N GLN A 265 5.65 -36.36 0.77
CA GLN A 265 4.88 -36.21 -0.46
C GLN A 265 3.93 -35.02 -0.35
N TYR A 266 3.31 -34.80 0.81
CA TYR A 266 2.50 -33.62 1.08
C TYR A 266 3.32 -32.33 0.97
N GLY A 267 4.46 -32.22 1.65
CA GLY A 267 5.30 -31.03 1.53
C GLY A 267 5.85 -30.82 0.11
N SER A 268 6.19 -31.89 -0.61
CA SER A 268 6.62 -31.82 -2.01
C SER A 268 5.48 -31.34 -2.93
N ALA A 269 4.23 -31.74 -2.67
CA ALA A 269 3.05 -31.24 -3.37
C ALA A 269 2.83 -29.76 -3.08
N GLN A 270 2.98 -29.33 -1.82
CA GLN A 270 2.89 -27.91 -1.46
C GLN A 270 4.04 -27.09 -2.08
N ALA A 271 5.25 -27.65 -2.21
CA ALA A 271 6.36 -27.01 -2.91
C ALA A 271 6.06 -26.84 -4.41
N ALA A 272 5.49 -27.86 -5.05
CA ALA A 272 5.05 -27.80 -6.44
C ALA A 272 3.97 -26.72 -6.63
N GLN A 273 3.00 -26.61 -5.72
CA GLN A 273 2.03 -25.51 -5.68
C GLN A 273 2.69 -24.15 -5.52
N GLY A 274 3.72 -24.04 -4.68
CA GLY A 274 4.50 -22.82 -4.54
C GLY A 274 5.20 -22.43 -5.85
N LEU A 275 5.88 -23.37 -6.52
CA LEU A 275 6.52 -23.13 -7.83
C LEU A 275 5.50 -22.73 -8.89
N GLY A 276 4.33 -23.37 -8.89
CA GLY A 276 3.20 -22.99 -9.72
C GLY A 276 2.77 -21.54 -9.48
N SER A 277 2.71 -21.13 -8.21
CA SER A 277 2.36 -19.75 -7.84
C SER A 277 3.35 -18.73 -8.39
N ILE A 278 4.65 -19.03 -8.40
CA ILE A 278 5.65 -18.18 -9.07
C ILE A 278 5.35 -18.07 -10.57
N GLY A 279 5.07 -19.20 -11.23
CA GLY A 279 4.66 -19.23 -12.63
C GLY A 279 3.42 -18.37 -12.89
N GLY A 280 2.37 -18.50 -12.07
CA GLY A 280 1.15 -17.69 -12.16
C GLY A 280 1.39 -16.20 -11.96
N ALA A 281 2.26 -15.82 -11.00
CA ALA A 281 2.63 -14.43 -10.78
C ALA A 281 3.40 -13.81 -11.96
N LEU A 282 4.24 -14.58 -12.65
CA LEU A 282 4.96 -14.14 -13.85
C LEU A 282 4.05 -14.06 -15.07
N LEU A 283 3.04 -14.93 -15.16
CA LEU A 283 2.05 -14.94 -16.24
C LEU A 283 0.99 -13.85 -16.08
N ALA A 284 0.69 -13.44 -14.85
CA ALA A 284 -0.37 -12.47 -14.57
C ALA A 284 -0.23 -11.14 -15.34
N PRO A 285 0.94 -10.46 -15.40
CA PRO A 285 1.09 -9.23 -16.18
C PRO A 285 0.82 -9.41 -17.67
N ALA A 286 1.27 -10.53 -18.26
CA ALA A 286 1.03 -10.83 -19.66
C ALA A 286 -0.46 -11.06 -19.94
N LEU A 287 -1.16 -11.77 -19.04
CA LEU A 287 -2.60 -11.99 -19.15
C LEU A 287 -3.40 -10.70 -18.94
N ILE A 288 -3.01 -9.86 -17.98
CA ILE A 288 -3.63 -8.54 -17.75
C ILE A 288 -3.48 -7.67 -19.00
N ALA A 289 -2.33 -7.71 -19.68
CA ALA A 289 -2.10 -6.94 -20.90
C ALA A 289 -2.97 -7.39 -22.08
N THR A 290 -3.38 -8.67 -22.13
CA THR A 290 -4.18 -9.20 -23.24
C THR A 290 -5.69 -9.09 -23.02
N VAL A 291 -6.17 -9.40 -21.82
CA VAL A 291 -7.62 -9.48 -21.52
C VAL A 291 -8.11 -8.49 -20.46
N GLY A 292 -7.23 -7.63 -19.95
CA GLY A 292 -7.51 -6.71 -18.82
C GLY A 292 -7.47 -7.42 -17.46
N ALA A 293 -7.34 -6.68 -16.36
CA ALA A 293 -7.29 -7.24 -15.01
C ALA A 293 -8.59 -7.94 -14.62
N ALA A 294 -9.74 -7.38 -15.00
CA ALA A 294 -11.03 -8.04 -14.76
C ALA A 294 -11.15 -9.38 -15.53
N GLY A 295 -10.78 -9.40 -16.82
CA GLY A 295 -10.81 -10.63 -17.63
C GLY A 295 -9.81 -11.67 -17.13
N ALA A 296 -8.61 -11.24 -16.74
CA ALA A 296 -7.58 -12.10 -16.18
C ALA A 296 -7.98 -12.70 -14.82
N LEU A 297 -8.71 -11.95 -13.98
CA LEU A 297 -9.26 -12.43 -12.71
C LEU A 297 -10.26 -13.56 -12.94
N PHE A 298 -11.22 -13.37 -13.84
CA PHE A 298 -12.19 -14.43 -14.14
C PHE A 298 -11.52 -15.63 -14.81
N ALA A 299 -10.58 -15.43 -15.75
CA ALA A 299 -9.82 -16.51 -16.35
C ALA A 299 -9.03 -17.32 -15.30
N GLY A 300 -8.34 -16.65 -14.38
CA GLY A 300 -7.64 -17.29 -13.27
C GLY A 300 -8.59 -18.07 -12.35
N ALA A 301 -9.75 -17.49 -12.03
CA ALA A 301 -10.76 -18.16 -11.21
C ALA A 301 -11.39 -19.37 -11.91
N GLY A 302 -11.58 -19.30 -13.22
CA GLY A 302 -12.05 -20.42 -14.04
C GLY A 302 -11.01 -21.54 -14.08
N LEU A 303 -9.73 -21.20 -14.23
CA LEU A 303 -8.63 -22.16 -14.15
C LEU A 303 -8.56 -22.81 -12.77
N MET A 304 -8.74 -22.03 -11.70
CA MET A 304 -8.75 -22.53 -10.32
C MET A 304 -9.90 -23.50 -10.12
N GLY A 305 -11.11 -23.13 -10.56
CA GLY A 305 -12.29 -23.98 -10.48
C GLY A 305 -12.14 -25.27 -11.28
N ALA A 306 -11.59 -25.19 -12.50
CA ALA A 306 -11.32 -26.36 -13.33
C ALA A 306 -10.28 -27.30 -12.69
N ALA A 307 -9.20 -26.73 -12.12
CA ALA A 307 -8.20 -27.50 -11.39
C ALA A 307 -8.79 -28.18 -10.15
N MET A 308 -9.64 -27.48 -9.38
CA MET A 308 -10.36 -28.06 -8.24
C MET A 308 -11.30 -29.20 -8.67
N ALA A 309 -12.06 -29.02 -9.75
CA ALA A 309 -12.95 -30.04 -10.33
C ALA A 309 -12.19 -31.27 -10.87
N ALA A 310 -10.95 -31.08 -11.31
CA ALA A 310 -10.12 -32.15 -11.83
C ALA A 310 -9.55 -33.09 -10.74
N VAL A 311 -9.81 -32.84 -9.45
CA VAL A 311 -9.28 -33.71 -8.36
C VAL A 311 -9.70 -35.16 -8.51
N SER A 312 -10.92 -35.43 -8.95
CA SER A 312 -11.41 -36.80 -9.16
C SER A 312 -10.64 -37.54 -10.26
N LEU A 313 -10.14 -36.82 -11.26
CA LEU A 313 -9.27 -37.40 -12.29
C LEU A 313 -7.92 -37.80 -11.67
N VAL A 314 -7.34 -36.93 -10.85
CA VAL A 314 -6.06 -37.18 -10.15
C VAL A 314 -6.17 -38.38 -9.21
N ALA A 315 -7.28 -38.49 -8.48
CA ALA A 315 -7.58 -39.65 -7.63
C ALA A 315 -7.53 -40.97 -8.43
N GLY A 316 -8.08 -40.96 -9.65
CA GLY A 316 -8.02 -42.09 -10.57
C GLY A 316 -6.61 -42.47 -11.00
N TRP A 317 -5.73 -41.49 -11.28
CA TRP A 317 -4.33 -41.76 -11.65
C TRP A 317 -3.47 -42.25 -10.48
N LEU A 318 -3.74 -41.77 -9.28
CA LEU A 318 -3.07 -42.24 -8.06
C LEU A 318 -3.36 -43.71 -7.79
N ALA A 319 -4.60 -44.15 -8.03
CA ALA A 319 -5.00 -45.56 -7.93
C ALA A 319 -4.22 -46.48 -8.89
N VAL A 320 -3.66 -45.93 -9.98
CA VAL A 320 -2.81 -46.64 -10.96
C VAL A 320 -1.32 -46.57 -10.59
N GLY A 321 -0.96 -45.96 -9.45
CA GLY A 321 0.41 -45.92 -8.93
C GLY A 321 1.30 -44.81 -9.52
N VAL A 322 0.74 -43.87 -10.29
CA VAL A 322 1.49 -42.76 -10.87
C VAL A 322 1.38 -41.55 -9.94
N GLY A 323 2.45 -41.21 -9.22
CA GLY A 323 2.48 -40.05 -8.29
C GLY A 323 2.74 -38.70 -8.97
N ALA A 324 3.30 -38.69 -10.20
CA ALA A 324 3.64 -37.47 -10.94
C ALA A 324 2.45 -36.52 -11.21
N PRO A 325 1.23 -37.00 -11.54
CA PRO A 325 0.04 -36.17 -11.74
C PRO A 325 -0.35 -35.31 -10.53
N VAL A 326 -0.09 -35.78 -9.30
CA VAL A 326 -0.43 -35.02 -8.07
C VAL A 326 0.40 -33.74 -8.00
N TYR A 327 1.70 -33.83 -8.30
CA TYR A 327 2.59 -32.67 -8.27
C TYR A 327 2.28 -31.68 -9.40
N ALA A 328 1.95 -32.18 -10.59
CA ALA A 328 1.52 -31.35 -11.72
C ALA A 328 0.20 -30.63 -11.41
N TRP A 329 -0.75 -31.33 -10.79
CA TRP A 329 -2.01 -30.76 -10.34
C TRP A 329 -1.83 -29.71 -9.24
N ALA A 330 -0.98 -29.98 -8.25
CA ALA A 330 -0.66 -29.02 -7.20
C ALA A 330 0.00 -27.75 -7.79
N ALA A 331 0.93 -27.91 -8.74
CA ALA A 331 1.52 -26.78 -9.47
C ALA A 331 0.48 -25.98 -10.27
N LEU A 332 -0.45 -26.66 -10.94
CA LEU A 332 -1.55 -26.01 -11.67
C LEU A 332 -2.44 -25.18 -10.74
N LEU A 333 -2.80 -25.73 -9.56
CA LEU A 333 -3.52 -24.98 -8.52
C LEU A 333 -2.75 -23.73 -8.10
N GLY A 334 -1.43 -23.85 -7.92
CA GLY A 334 -0.56 -22.72 -7.61
C GLY A 334 -0.64 -21.61 -8.65
N VAL A 335 -0.51 -21.96 -9.93
CA VAL A 335 -0.65 -21.01 -11.06
C VAL A 335 -1.99 -20.29 -10.98
N ALA A 336 -3.08 -21.04 -10.79
CA ALA A 336 -4.42 -20.50 -10.76
C ALA A 336 -4.67 -19.56 -9.56
N VAL A 337 -4.27 -19.96 -8.35
CA VAL A 337 -4.40 -19.15 -7.13
C VAL A 337 -3.62 -17.85 -7.25
N SER A 338 -2.39 -17.91 -7.78
CA SER A 338 -1.59 -16.69 -7.96
C SER A 338 -2.15 -15.77 -9.03
N LEU A 339 -2.69 -16.31 -10.13
CA LEU A 339 -3.40 -15.51 -11.13
C LEU A 339 -4.56 -14.73 -10.49
N VAL A 340 -5.41 -15.41 -9.71
CA VAL A 340 -6.53 -14.77 -9.00
C VAL A 340 -6.02 -13.70 -8.04
N THR A 341 -5.00 -13.99 -7.23
CA THR A 341 -4.51 -13.07 -6.20
C THR A 341 -3.89 -11.81 -6.80
N VAL A 342 -3.02 -11.96 -7.81
CA VAL A 342 -2.33 -10.82 -8.46
C VAL A 342 -3.32 -9.95 -9.23
N THR A 343 -4.24 -10.56 -9.96
CA THR A 343 -5.24 -9.82 -10.75
C THR A 343 -6.26 -9.13 -9.84
N ALA A 344 -6.71 -9.78 -8.76
CA ALA A 344 -7.59 -9.19 -7.76
C ALA A 344 -6.95 -7.96 -7.10
N GLN A 345 -5.69 -8.05 -6.68
CA GLN A 345 -4.95 -6.93 -6.12
C GLN A 345 -4.77 -5.79 -7.14
N THR A 346 -4.45 -6.12 -8.40
CA THR A 346 -4.29 -5.13 -9.46
C THR A 346 -5.60 -4.40 -9.78
N LEU A 347 -6.70 -5.15 -9.86
CA LEU A 347 -8.03 -4.61 -10.10
C LEU A 347 -8.45 -3.69 -8.96
N PHE A 348 -8.22 -4.11 -7.72
CA PHE A 348 -8.47 -3.28 -6.54
C PHE A 348 -7.68 -1.96 -6.58
N MET A 349 -6.37 -2.02 -6.87
CA MET A 349 -5.51 -0.83 -6.94
C MET A 349 -5.85 0.10 -8.12
N THR A 350 -6.47 -0.43 -9.17
CA THR A 350 -6.86 0.36 -10.35
C THR A 350 -8.20 1.06 -10.16
N LEU A 351 -9.17 0.39 -9.53
CA LEU A 351 -10.52 0.92 -9.32
C LEU A 351 -10.65 1.82 -8.08
N ALA A 352 -9.78 1.66 -7.09
CA ALA A 352 -9.91 2.41 -5.84
C ALA A 352 -9.44 3.88 -5.99
N PRO A 353 -10.27 4.89 -5.64
CA PRO A 353 -9.88 6.30 -5.70
C PRO A 353 -8.77 6.64 -4.68
N PRO A 354 -7.74 7.44 -5.03
CA PRO A 354 -6.60 7.75 -4.17
C PRO A 354 -7.00 8.34 -2.80
N GLN A 355 -8.11 9.08 -2.74
CA GLN A 355 -8.54 9.84 -1.57
C GLN A 355 -9.22 8.98 -0.49
N VAL A 356 -9.64 7.75 -0.81
CA VAL A 356 -10.34 6.81 0.11
C VAL A 356 -9.66 5.44 0.22
N LEU A 357 -8.55 5.24 -0.49
CA LEU A 357 -7.83 3.97 -0.65
C LEU A 357 -7.55 3.28 0.69
N GLY A 358 -7.03 4.00 1.68
CA GLY A 358 -6.61 3.39 2.96
C GLY A 358 -7.78 2.86 3.82
N ARG A 359 -8.94 3.53 3.79
CA ARG A 359 -10.11 3.14 4.60
C ARG A 359 -10.92 2.02 3.94
N ILE A 360 -11.08 2.10 2.62
CA ILE A 360 -11.77 1.06 1.84
C ILE A 360 -10.91 -0.21 1.75
N ALA A 361 -9.59 -0.09 1.59
CA ALA A 361 -8.69 -1.25 1.55
C ALA A 361 -8.75 -2.09 2.82
N ALA A 362 -8.72 -1.46 4.00
CA ALA A 362 -8.81 -2.19 5.26
C ALA A 362 -10.14 -2.95 5.41
N THR A 363 -11.24 -2.34 5.00
CA THR A 363 -12.58 -2.94 5.06
C THR A 363 -12.71 -4.10 4.07
N MET A 364 -12.25 -3.93 2.83
CA MET A 364 -12.28 -4.98 1.82
C MET A 364 -11.37 -6.15 2.20
N GLN A 365 -10.16 -5.89 2.71
CA GLN A 365 -9.25 -6.93 3.17
C GLN A 365 -9.83 -7.71 4.37
N ALA A 366 -10.48 -7.03 5.31
CA ALA A 366 -11.14 -7.69 6.43
C ALA A 366 -12.28 -8.60 5.95
N ALA A 367 -13.09 -8.13 5.01
CA ALA A 367 -14.20 -8.89 4.45
C ALA A 367 -13.73 -10.10 3.62
N THR A 368 -12.68 -9.97 2.80
CA THR A 368 -12.10 -11.10 2.05
C THR A 368 -11.44 -12.11 2.99
N ASN A 369 -10.72 -11.66 4.02
CA ASN A 369 -10.18 -12.57 5.04
C ASN A 369 -11.28 -13.34 5.77
N LEU A 370 -12.38 -12.67 6.14
CA LEU A 370 -13.52 -13.33 6.79
C LEU A 370 -14.17 -14.36 5.86
N ALA A 371 -14.32 -14.03 4.58
CA ALA A 371 -14.84 -14.96 3.58
C ALA A 371 -13.91 -16.18 3.41
N ASN A 372 -12.59 -15.98 3.41
CA ASN A 372 -11.61 -17.08 3.39
C ASN A 372 -11.76 -17.98 4.63
N VAL A 373 -11.80 -17.40 5.82
CA VAL A 373 -12.01 -18.11 7.08
C VAL A 373 -13.34 -18.89 7.09
N ALA A 374 -14.41 -18.29 6.58
CA ALA A 374 -15.71 -18.97 6.41
C ALA A 374 -15.60 -20.14 5.42
N GLY A 375 -14.83 -19.98 4.33
CA GLY A 375 -14.54 -21.04 3.37
C GLY A 375 -13.76 -22.20 3.97
N ILE A 376 -12.79 -21.94 4.86
CA ILE A 376 -12.01 -22.98 5.56
C ILE A 376 -12.92 -23.81 6.45
N LEU A 377 -13.75 -23.16 7.29
CA LEU A 377 -14.66 -23.85 8.18
C LEU A 377 -15.77 -24.58 7.40
N GLY A 378 -16.42 -23.90 6.46
CA GLY A 378 -17.47 -24.48 5.63
C GLY A 378 -16.95 -25.64 4.78
N GLY A 379 -15.77 -25.48 4.19
CA GLY A 379 -15.07 -26.54 3.45
C GLY A 379 -14.73 -27.73 4.33
N GLY A 380 -14.23 -27.53 5.55
CA GLY A 380 -13.95 -28.59 6.51
C GLY A 380 -15.21 -29.35 6.94
N VAL A 381 -16.30 -28.65 7.30
CA VAL A 381 -17.58 -29.27 7.68
C VAL A 381 -18.16 -30.05 6.51
N LEU A 382 -18.24 -29.45 5.34
CA LEU A 382 -18.77 -30.13 4.15
C LEU A 382 -17.90 -31.32 3.76
N ALA A 383 -16.57 -31.21 3.89
CA ALA A 383 -15.65 -32.29 3.58
C ALA A 383 -15.83 -33.48 4.53
N GLY A 384 -16.12 -33.23 5.81
CA GLY A 384 -16.46 -34.30 6.76
C GLY A 384 -17.78 -35.01 6.43
N LEU A 385 -18.75 -34.31 5.83
CA LEU A 385 -20.07 -34.87 5.49
C LEU A 385 -20.10 -35.59 4.13
N PHE A 386 -19.45 -35.04 3.12
CA PHE A 386 -19.58 -35.48 1.71
C PHE A 386 -18.26 -36.00 1.12
N GLY A 387 -17.15 -35.92 1.86
CA GLY A 387 -15.80 -36.21 1.37
C GLY A 387 -15.10 -34.96 0.83
N ALA A 388 -13.78 -34.87 1.04
CA ALA A 388 -13.01 -33.67 0.69
C ALA A 388 -12.90 -33.49 -0.82
N SER A 389 -12.72 -34.57 -1.59
CA SER A 389 -12.68 -34.53 -3.05
C SER A 389 -14.02 -34.08 -3.65
N ALA A 390 -15.15 -34.56 -3.13
CA ALA A 390 -16.47 -34.19 -3.65
C ALA A 390 -16.76 -32.71 -3.45
N VAL A 391 -16.48 -32.19 -2.25
CA VAL A 391 -16.65 -30.77 -1.93
C VAL A 391 -15.74 -29.89 -2.77
N MET A 392 -14.49 -30.30 -2.96
CA MET A 392 -13.56 -29.55 -3.80
C MET A 392 -14.01 -29.57 -5.27
N SER A 393 -14.54 -30.68 -5.76
CA SER A 393 -15.11 -30.77 -7.11
C SER A 393 -16.34 -29.88 -7.31
N TRP A 394 -17.27 -29.87 -6.34
CA TRP A 394 -18.45 -29.01 -6.39
C TRP A 394 -18.09 -27.53 -6.31
N ALA A 395 -17.20 -27.16 -5.39
CA ALA A 395 -16.68 -25.80 -5.28
C ALA A 395 -15.98 -25.38 -6.57
N GLY A 396 -15.20 -26.28 -7.18
CA GLY A 396 -14.56 -26.08 -8.48
C GLY A 396 -15.55 -25.83 -9.61
N GLY A 397 -16.60 -26.66 -9.71
CA GLY A 397 -17.68 -26.49 -10.68
C GLY A 397 -18.40 -25.15 -10.53
N VAL A 398 -18.75 -24.77 -9.30
CA VAL A 398 -19.35 -23.46 -8.99
C VAL A 398 -18.41 -22.32 -9.39
N ALA A 399 -17.11 -22.43 -9.10
CA ALA A 399 -16.12 -21.42 -9.48
C ALA A 399 -16.00 -21.26 -11.00
N VAL A 400 -16.06 -22.34 -11.78
CA VAL A 400 -16.10 -22.28 -13.26
C VAL A 400 -17.36 -21.57 -13.75
N VAL A 401 -18.52 -21.94 -13.22
CA VAL A 401 -19.80 -21.31 -13.60
C VAL A 401 -19.79 -19.82 -13.27
N LEU A 402 -19.30 -19.43 -12.09
CA LEU A 402 -19.20 -18.03 -11.68
C LEU A 402 -18.15 -17.25 -12.48
N SER A 403 -17.06 -17.90 -12.89
CA SER A 403 -16.06 -17.31 -13.78
C SER A 403 -16.68 -17.00 -15.15
N LEU A 404 -17.36 -17.97 -15.77
CA LEU A 404 -18.04 -17.81 -17.06
C LEU A 404 -19.16 -16.78 -16.97
N ALA A 405 -19.98 -16.85 -15.92
CA ALA A 405 -21.02 -15.85 -15.66
C ALA A 405 -20.40 -14.46 -15.46
N GLY A 406 -19.29 -14.37 -14.73
CA GLY A 406 -18.53 -13.14 -14.50
C GLY A 406 -18.05 -12.49 -15.80
N LEU A 407 -17.45 -13.28 -16.70
CA LEU A 407 -17.00 -12.85 -18.04
C LEU A 407 -18.14 -12.27 -18.89
N VAL A 408 -19.34 -12.86 -18.81
CA VAL A 408 -20.51 -12.44 -19.62
C VAL A 408 -21.33 -11.35 -18.92
N SER A 409 -21.29 -11.29 -17.59
CA SER A 409 -22.18 -10.46 -16.77
C SER A 409 -21.98 -8.96 -16.98
N PRO A 410 -23.02 -8.14 -16.72
CA PRO A 410 -22.91 -6.68 -16.66
C PRO A 410 -21.86 -6.22 -15.64
N ILE A 411 -21.64 -7.00 -14.57
CA ILE A 411 -20.68 -6.70 -13.51
C ILE A 411 -19.25 -6.82 -14.05
N GLY A 412 -18.90 -7.91 -14.73
CA GLY A 412 -17.58 -8.07 -15.35
C GLY A 412 -17.31 -7.01 -16.41
N ARG A 413 -18.33 -6.66 -17.22
CA ARG A 413 -18.24 -5.55 -18.18
C ARG A 413 -18.12 -4.17 -17.52
N SER A 414 -18.72 -3.98 -16.35
CA SER A 414 -18.60 -2.73 -15.59
C SER A 414 -17.21 -2.58 -14.97
N MET A 415 -16.62 -3.67 -14.50
CA MET A 415 -15.25 -3.70 -13.99
C MET A 415 -14.23 -3.43 -15.10
N SER A 416 -14.40 -4.07 -16.27
CA SER A 416 -13.51 -3.83 -17.41
C SER A 416 -13.64 -2.41 -17.96
N ARG A 417 -14.85 -1.84 -17.98
CA ARG A 417 -15.07 -0.42 -18.32
C ARG A 417 -14.43 0.52 -17.31
N GLY A 418 -14.64 0.29 -16.01
CA GLY A 418 -14.03 1.11 -14.95
C GLY A 418 -12.50 1.04 -14.97
N GLU A 419 -11.94 -0.14 -15.28
CA GLU A 419 -10.51 -0.32 -15.51
C GLU A 419 -10.04 0.45 -16.74
N GLN A 420 -10.73 0.34 -17.89
CA GLN A 420 -10.40 1.07 -19.11
C GLN A 420 -10.47 2.58 -18.91
N GLU A 421 -11.47 3.09 -18.19
CA GLU A 421 -11.59 4.51 -17.86
C GLU A 421 -10.44 4.98 -16.95
N ALA A 422 -10.12 4.23 -15.89
CA ALA A 422 -9.01 4.55 -15.00
C ALA A 422 -7.65 4.49 -15.72
N THR A 423 -7.49 3.54 -16.64
CA THR A 423 -6.28 3.39 -17.46
C THR A 423 -6.20 4.46 -18.54
N ALA A 424 -7.31 4.84 -19.18
CA ALA A 424 -7.37 5.91 -20.17
C ALA A 424 -7.11 7.29 -19.55
N VAL A 425 -7.55 7.53 -18.32
CA VAL A 425 -7.18 8.74 -17.56
C VAL A 425 -5.67 8.78 -17.29
N LYS A 426 -5.04 7.64 -17.01
CA LYS A 426 -3.58 7.52 -16.83
C LYS A 426 -2.78 7.51 -18.14
N ALA A 427 -3.36 7.00 -19.23
CA ALA A 427 -2.71 6.79 -20.52
C ALA A 427 -2.96 7.90 -21.53
N ARG A 428 -3.83 8.89 -21.22
CA ARG A 428 -4.07 10.05 -22.09
C ARG A 428 -2.72 10.71 -22.38
N PRO A 429 -2.20 10.62 -23.62
CA PRO A 429 -0.94 11.25 -23.93
C PRO A 429 -1.17 12.75 -23.83
N VAL A 430 -0.17 13.46 -23.31
CA VAL A 430 -0.07 14.93 -23.32
C VAL A 430 -0.09 15.49 -24.77
N GLN A 431 -0.37 14.71 -25.82
CA GLN A 431 -0.31 15.10 -27.23
C GLN A 431 -1.65 15.48 -27.88
N ALA A 432 -2.80 15.13 -27.30
CA ALA A 432 -4.10 15.43 -27.94
C ALA A 432 -4.52 16.91 -27.85
N ALA A 433 -3.68 17.79 -27.31
CA ALA A 433 -4.03 19.19 -27.15
C ALA A 433 -2.94 20.17 -27.64
N THR A 434 -2.15 19.72 -28.62
CA THR A 434 -1.19 20.55 -29.39
C THR A 434 -1.79 21.16 -30.66
N THR A 435 -3.01 20.79 -31.09
CA THR A 435 -3.63 21.30 -32.34
C THR A 435 -4.89 22.15 -32.12
N ALA A 436 -5.18 22.59 -30.90
CA ALA A 436 -6.18 23.61 -30.65
C ALA A 436 -5.49 24.98 -30.65
N ALA A 437 -5.69 25.75 -31.72
CA ALA A 437 -5.28 27.13 -31.84
C ALA A 437 -5.56 27.91 -30.54
N LEU A 438 -4.57 28.68 -30.08
CA LEU A 438 -4.76 29.70 -29.05
C LEU A 438 -6.02 30.51 -29.41
N PRO A 439 -7.05 30.60 -28.54
CA PRO A 439 -8.13 31.53 -28.80
C PRO A 439 -7.52 32.94 -28.86
N SER A 440 -7.73 33.61 -29.98
CA SER A 440 -7.39 35.01 -30.26
C SER A 440 -8.26 35.98 -29.44
N ALA A 441 -8.46 35.69 -28.15
CA ALA A 441 -9.16 36.59 -27.24
C ALA A 441 -8.15 37.68 -26.79
N PRO A 442 -8.45 38.97 -26.98
CA PRO A 442 -7.61 40.03 -26.46
C PRO A 442 -7.52 39.91 -24.93
N PRO A 443 -6.36 40.17 -24.31
CA PRO A 443 -6.25 40.13 -22.85
C PRO A 443 -7.22 41.16 -22.24
N PRO A 444 -7.87 40.86 -21.10
CA PRO A 444 -8.65 41.84 -20.35
C PRO A 444 -7.81 43.07 -20.02
N ARG A 445 -8.45 44.25 -19.89
CA ARG A 445 -7.82 45.58 -19.66
C ARG A 445 -6.86 45.70 -18.46
N HIS A 446 -6.69 44.65 -17.64
CA HIS A 446 -5.93 44.66 -16.39
C HIS A 446 -4.71 43.71 -16.39
N TRP A 447 -4.30 43.21 -17.55
CA TRP A 447 -3.16 42.28 -17.67
C TRP A 447 -1.88 43.04 -18.05
N VAL A 448 -0.82 42.88 -17.26
CA VAL A 448 0.52 43.35 -17.61
C VAL A 448 1.32 42.16 -18.12
N LEU A 449 1.69 42.21 -19.41
CA LEU A 449 2.59 41.22 -20.00
C LEU A 449 4.03 41.65 -19.72
N VAL A 450 4.79 40.83 -18.98
CA VAL A 450 6.22 41.06 -18.77
C VAL A 450 6.99 40.14 -19.72
N SER A 451 7.64 40.75 -20.71
CA SER A 451 8.48 40.08 -21.70
C SER A 451 9.98 40.33 -21.47
N ASP A 452 10.33 41.25 -20.57
CA ASP A 452 11.73 41.58 -20.27
C ASP A 452 12.38 40.49 -19.39
N PRO A 453 13.48 39.86 -19.85
CA PRO A 453 14.14 38.77 -19.12
C PRO A 453 14.74 39.15 -17.77
N ARG A 454 15.17 40.41 -17.60
CA ARG A 454 15.73 40.87 -16.32
C ARG A 454 14.63 40.96 -15.27
N THR A 455 13.48 41.52 -15.66
CA THR A 455 12.28 41.60 -14.81
C THR A 455 11.74 40.21 -14.46
N TYR A 456 11.77 39.26 -15.40
CA TYR A 456 11.40 37.86 -15.14
C TYR A 456 12.33 37.18 -14.12
N GLN A 457 13.65 37.29 -14.30
CA GLN A 457 14.62 36.68 -13.38
C GLN A 457 14.52 37.30 -11.98
N ALA A 458 14.28 38.61 -11.90
CA ALA A 458 14.07 39.31 -10.63
C ALA A 458 12.78 38.86 -9.93
N LEU A 459 11.66 38.71 -10.65
CA LEU A 459 10.41 38.18 -10.08
C LEU A 459 10.49 36.70 -9.70
N ALA A 460 11.35 35.92 -10.36
CA ALA A 460 11.56 34.50 -10.04
C ALA A 460 12.48 34.28 -8.82
N SER A 461 13.38 35.22 -8.54
CA SER A 461 14.28 35.15 -7.38
C SER A 461 13.67 35.73 -6.10
N VAL A 462 12.68 36.63 -6.24
CA VAL A 462 11.94 37.21 -5.12
C VAL A 462 10.80 36.31 -4.69
N ASP A 463 10.61 36.13 -3.38
CA ASP A 463 9.48 35.37 -2.82
C ASP A 463 8.20 36.23 -2.84
N VAL A 464 7.76 36.56 -4.06
CA VAL A 464 6.71 37.57 -4.38
C VAL A 464 5.45 37.35 -3.55
N PHE A 465 5.07 36.10 -3.32
CA PHE A 465 3.90 35.74 -2.53
C PHE A 465 4.03 36.21 -1.07
N ARG A 466 5.17 35.94 -0.41
CA ARG A 466 5.35 36.31 1.00
C ARG A 466 5.33 37.82 1.21
N VAL A 467 5.94 38.57 0.28
CA VAL A 467 6.00 40.04 0.35
C VAL A 467 4.61 40.65 0.10
N LEU A 468 3.87 40.16 -0.89
CA LEU A 468 2.51 40.64 -1.16
C LEU A 468 1.52 40.25 -0.05
N SER A 469 1.61 39.05 0.51
CA SER A 469 0.81 38.65 1.66
C SER A 469 1.13 39.47 2.92
N ALA A 470 2.40 39.83 3.13
CA ALA A 470 2.79 40.73 4.22
C ALA A 470 2.23 42.15 4.02
N LEU A 471 2.25 42.66 2.77
CA LEU A 471 1.63 43.95 2.42
C LEU A 471 0.10 43.95 2.59
N GLU A 472 -0.57 42.84 2.33
CA GLU A 472 -2.00 42.69 2.61
C GLU A 472 -2.29 42.69 4.12
N ALA A 473 -1.47 41.99 4.90
CA ALA A 473 -1.66 41.87 6.34
C ALA A 473 -1.33 43.17 7.10
N CYS A 474 -0.32 43.92 6.64
CA CYS A 474 0.11 45.18 7.23
C CYS A 474 0.58 46.16 6.14
N PRO A 475 -0.32 47.03 5.63
CA PRO A 475 0.08 48.12 4.74
C PRO A 475 0.87 49.17 5.52
N GLY A 476 2.20 49.08 5.46
CA GLY A 476 3.14 49.91 6.21
C GLY A 476 4.37 50.31 5.39
N GLY A 477 5.30 51.02 6.04
CA GLY A 477 6.60 51.38 5.44
C GLY A 477 7.57 50.18 5.39
N VAL A 478 8.72 50.38 4.73
CA VAL A 478 9.76 49.33 4.55
C VAL A 478 10.21 48.71 5.88
N GLU A 479 10.27 49.52 6.94
CA GLU A 479 10.69 49.10 8.29
C GLU A 479 9.72 48.11 8.94
N GLU A 480 8.42 48.39 8.86
CA GLU A 480 7.36 47.54 9.43
C GLU A 480 7.25 46.22 8.65
N LEU A 481 7.42 46.28 7.33
CA LEU A 481 7.45 45.10 6.47
C LEU A 481 8.69 44.23 6.71
N ALA A 482 9.85 44.85 6.91
CA ALA A 482 11.10 44.18 7.25
C ALA A 482 11.01 43.43 8.58
N SER A 483 10.36 44.04 9.58
CA SER A 483 10.10 43.40 10.87
C SER A 483 9.17 42.19 10.75
N THR A 484 8.12 42.30 9.93
CA THR A 484 7.13 41.23 9.72
C THR A 484 7.71 40.04 8.94
N LEU A 485 8.59 40.31 7.98
CA LEU A 485 9.25 39.30 7.15
C LEU A 485 10.52 38.72 7.80
N GLY A 486 11.02 39.34 8.87
CA GLY A 486 12.28 38.96 9.53
C GLY A 486 13.51 39.13 8.64
N ARG A 487 13.54 40.17 7.78
CA ARG A 487 14.62 40.42 6.80
C ARG A 487 15.22 41.82 6.95
N PRO A 488 16.47 42.05 6.48
CA PRO A 488 17.07 43.39 6.45
C PRO A 488 16.25 44.37 5.60
N GLN A 489 16.13 45.62 6.04
CA GLN A 489 15.36 46.67 5.34
C GLN A 489 15.83 46.88 3.89
N GLU A 490 17.14 46.76 3.64
CA GLU A 490 17.73 46.92 2.31
C GLU A 490 17.27 45.83 1.33
N GLU A 491 17.12 44.59 1.80
CA GLU A 491 16.61 43.47 0.99
C GLU A 491 15.13 43.66 0.65
N VAL A 492 14.33 44.11 1.62
CA VAL A 492 12.90 44.39 1.42
C VAL A 492 12.69 45.56 0.47
N ARG A 493 13.56 46.58 0.52
CA ARG A 493 13.51 47.74 -0.40
C ARG A 493 13.75 47.33 -1.85
N VAL A 494 14.79 46.53 -2.10
CA VAL A 494 15.08 46.00 -3.46
C VAL A 494 13.91 45.16 -3.99
N GLN A 495 13.25 44.40 -3.12
CA GLN A 495 12.07 43.61 -3.48
C GLN A 495 10.86 44.49 -3.80
N LEU A 496 10.60 45.52 -3.01
CA LEU A 496 9.51 46.47 -3.25
C LEU A 496 9.71 47.28 -4.53
N ASP A 497 10.94 47.71 -4.83
CA ASP A 497 11.27 48.41 -6.07
C ASP A 497 11.09 47.51 -7.30
N THR A 498 11.45 46.22 -7.18
CA THR A 498 11.21 45.22 -8.22
C THR A 498 9.70 45.00 -8.46
N LEU A 499 8.91 44.97 -7.38
CA LEU A 499 7.45 44.81 -7.46
C LEU A 499 6.74 46.08 -7.98
N LEU A 500 7.25 47.27 -7.65
CA LEU A 500 6.81 48.55 -8.21
C LEU A 500 7.07 48.60 -9.72
N ALA A 501 8.28 48.23 -10.15
CA ALA A 501 8.64 48.17 -11.57
C ALA A 501 7.76 47.18 -12.35
N ALA A 502 7.35 46.08 -11.71
CA ALA A 502 6.40 45.12 -12.26
C ALA A 502 4.92 45.57 -12.19
N GLY A 503 4.63 46.70 -11.53
CA GLY A 503 3.27 47.23 -11.34
C GLY A 503 2.39 46.36 -10.44
N LEU A 504 2.98 45.56 -9.56
CA LEU A 504 2.30 44.67 -8.59
C LEU A 504 2.04 45.37 -7.25
N VAL A 505 2.71 46.47 -7.00
CA VAL A 505 2.58 47.29 -5.81
C VAL A 505 2.43 48.75 -6.27
N GLU A 506 1.65 49.54 -5.55
CA GLU A 506 1.50 50.97 -5.78
C GLU A 506 1.95 51.73 -4.51
N THR A 507 2.57 52.88 -4.70
CA THR A 507 2.91 53.78 -3.60
C THR A 507 1.71 54.66 -3.27
N VAL A 508 1.41 54.76 -1.97
CA VAL A 508 0.40 55.68 -1.44
C VAL A 508 1.14 56.83 -0.77
N PRO A 509 0.98 58.08 -1.23
CA PRO A 509 1.48 59.22 -0.48
C PRO A 509 0.72 59.31 0.84
N GLU A 510 1.42 59.59 1.95
CA GLU A 510 0.73 59.91 3.20
C GLU A 510 -0.19 61.10 2.96
N GLY A 511 -1.51 60.90 3.12
CA GLY A 511 -2.46 61.99 3.14
C GLY A 511 -2.11 62.96 4.27
N PRO A 512 -2.44 64.26 4.13
CA PRO A 512 -1.99 65.28 5.06
C PRO A 512 -2.44 64.93 6.47
N SER A 513 -1.48 64.79 7.38
CA SER A 513 -1.74 64.88 8.81
C SER A 513 -2.56 66.14 9.05
N THR A 514 -3.69 65.99 9.73
CA THR A 514 -4.57 67.06 10.21
C THR A 514 -3.78 68.30 10.63
N PRO A 515 -4.12 69.51 10.16
CA PRO A 515 -3.33 70.70 10.45
C PRO A 515 -3.51 71.09 11.93
N GLY A 516 -2.48 70.78 12.73
CA GLY A 516 -2.40 71.14 14.14
C GLY A 516 -0.96 71.43 14.54
N GLN A 517 -0.62 72.73 14.56
CA GLN A 517 0.49 73.33 15.31
C GLN A 517 1.94 73.00 14.90
N ARG A 518 2.55 73.88 14.07
CA ARG A 518 3.58 74.89 14.44
C ARG A 518 4.32 75.36 13.18
N GLY A 519 4.49 76.68 13.08
CA GLY A 519 4.99 77.37 11.89
C GLY A 519 6.50 77.39 11.71
N GLY A 520 6.93 77.87 10.55
CA GLY A 520 8.31 78.19 10.19
C GLY A 520 8.59 77.87 8.72
N ALA A 521 8.89 78.89 7.90
CA ALA A 521 9.10 78.80 6.46
C ALA A 521 10.56 78.43 6.09
N ALA A 522 10.76 77.57 5.06
CA ALA A 522 11.81 77.59 4.00
C ALA A 522 11.76 76.27 3.14
N PRO A 523 12.51 76.13 2.02
CA PRO A 523 12.05 75.89 0.64
C PRO A 523 11.98 74.38 0.21
N PRO A 524 11.52 74.02 -1.02
CA PRO A 524 11.20 72.63 -1.36
C PRO A 524 12.46 71.87 -1.76
N ALA A 525 12.80 70.83 -1.00
CA ALA A 525 13.88 69.92 -1.33
C ALA A 525 13.47 68.49 -1.00
N GLU A 526 13.69 67.61 -1.97
CA GLU A 526 13.73 66.15 -1.89
C GLU A 526 12.55 65.46 -1.18
N THR A 527 11.64 64.90 -1.98
CA THR A 527 10.67 63.91 -1.52
C THR A 527 11.41 62.80 -0.78
N ASP A 528 11.33 62.83 0.54
CA ASP A 528 11.95 61.88 1.44
C ASP A 528 11.34 60.49 1.19
N VAL A 529 12.08 59.64 0.47
CA VAL A 529 11.64 58.30 0.00
C VAL A 529 11.35 57.37 1.19
N ALA A 530 11.67 57.77 2.42
CA ALA A 530 11.42 57.03 3.64
C ALA A 530 9.95 57.01 4.10
N ALA A 531 9.07 57.86 3.55
CA ALA A 531 7.67 58.00 4.01
C ALA A 531 6.61 57.39 3.06
N LEU A 532 7.00 56.49 2.15
CA LEU A 532 6.06 55.86 1.21
C LEU A 532 5.43 54.60 1.82
N LYS A 533 4.10 54.57 1.91
CA LYS A 533 3.35 53.34 2.22
C LYS A 533 3.07 52.57 0.94
N TYR A 534 3.26 51.26 0.99
CA TYR A 534 3.06 50.39 -0.16
C TYR A 534 1.74 49.63 -0.02
N ARG A 535 1.01 49.47 -1.13
CA ARG A 535 -0.19 48.62 -1.19
C ARG A 535 -0.17 47.69 -2.41
N PRO A 536 -0.79 46.50 -2.33
CA PRO A 536 -0.92 45.62 -3.49
C PRO A 536 -1.72 46.32 -4.60
N ALA A 537 -1.21 46.27 -5.83
CA ALA A 537 -1.93 46.77 -6.99
C ALA A 537 -2.98 45.74 -7.45
N THR A 538 -4.15 46.19 -7.91
CA THR A 538 -5.19 45.29 -8.44
C THR A 538 -4.93 44.95 -9.91
N ARG A 539 -3.85 44.22 -10.18
CA ARG A 539 -3.41 43.89 -11.54
C ARG A 539 -3.05 42.41 -11.67
N ALA A 540 -3.35 41.84 -12.84
CA ALA A 540 -2.94 40.49 -13.19
C ALA A 540 -1.63 40.55 -13.98
N LEU A 541 -0.65 39.74 -13.59
CA LEU A 541 0.63 39.65 -14.28
C LEU A 541 0.72 38.36 -15.08
N ARG A 542 1.09 38.47 -16.36
CA ARG A 542 1.34 37.33 -17.23
C ARG A 542 2.78 37.37 -17.72
N LEU A 543 3.56 36.36 -17.35
CA LEU A 543 4.95 36.22 -17.78
C LEU A 543 5.01 35.46 -19.12
N SER A 544 5.67 36.03 -20.13
CA SER A 544 5.83 35.43 -21.46
C SER A 544 6.99 34.42 -21.53
N PRO A 545 6.95 33.36 -22.38
CA PRO A 545 7.90 32.24 -22.32
C PRO A 545 9.32 32.47 -22.89
N GLU A 546 9.67 33.67 -23.35
CA GLU A 546 10.69 33.77 -24.41
C GLU A 546 12.17 33.88 -24.01
N VAL A 547 12.55 33.76 -22.74
CA VAL A 547 13.98 33.85 -22.41
C VAL A 547 14.45 32.79 -21.42
N LEU A 548 14.73 31.59 -21.95
CA LEU A 548 15.85 30.74 -21.57
C LEU A 548 15.95 29.59 -22.57
N GLY A 549 16.98 29.63 -23.41
CA GLY A 549 17.21 28.65 -24.46
C GLY A 549 17.47 27.24 -23.92
N ARG A 550 17.05 26.27 -24.75
CA ARG A 550 17.37 24.83 -24.72
C ARG A 550 16.85 24.04 -23.52
N GLU A 551 15.53 23.85 -23.46
CA GLU A 551 14.84 22.55 -23.40
C GLU A 551 13.33 22.84 -23.25
N GLY A 552 12.52 22.33 -24.18
CA GLY A 552 11.16 22.81 -24.45
C GLY A 552 10.13 22.53 -23.36
N VAL A 553 10.09 23.32 -22.30
CA VAL A 553 8.99 23.38 -21.32
C VAL A 553 8.49 24.82 -21.19
N GLN A 554 7.26 25.10 -21.65
CA GLN A 554 6.63 26.42 -21.53
C GLN A 554 5.95 26.57 -20.16
N ARG A 555 6.63 27.18 -19.18
CA ARG A 555 5.98 27.52 -17.90
C ARG A 555 5.37 28.91 -18.00
N ILE A 556 4.04 29.00 -17.87
CA ILE A 556 3.32 30.26 -17.76
C ILE A 556 2.98 30.44 -16.29
N ILE A 557 3.44 31.54 -15.68
CA ILE A 557 3.06 31.87 -14.31
C ILE A 557 2.04 33.00 -14.42
N GLU A 558 0.82 32.74 -13.94
CA GLU A 558 -0.23 33.74 -13.82
C GLU A 558 -0.33 34.13 -12.34
N LEU A 559 -0.08 35.41 -12.08
CA LEU A 559 -0.16 35.99 -10.74
C LEU A 559 -1.35 36.93 -10.72
N THR A 560 -2.36 36.64 -9.91
CA THR A 560 -3.56 37.48 -9.79
C THR A 560 -3.57 38.08 -8.40
N VAL A 561 -3.43 39.41 -8.34
CA VAL A 561 -3.52 40.18 -7.09
C VAL A 561 -4.89 40.86 -7.08
N LEU A 562 -5.80 40.36 -6.24
CA LEU A 562 -7.11 40.97 -5.99
C LEU A 562 -7.12 41.60 -4.60
N PRO A 563 -8.00 42.58 -4.30
CA PRO A 563 -8.05 43.20 -2.99
C PRO A 563 -8.50 42.15 -1.95
N GLY A 564 -7.59 41.75 -1.05
CA GLY A 564 -7.86 40.74 -0.02
C GLY A 564 -7.68 39.29 -0.47
N LEU A 565 -7.07 39.05 -1.63
CA LEU A 565 -6.73 37.70 -2.11
C LEU A 565 -5.54 37.74 -3.08
N VAL A 566 -4.36 37.31 -2.62
CA VAL A 566 -3.23 36.98 -3.51
C VAL A 566 -3.35 35.53 -3.95
N GLU A 567 -3.71 35.29 -5.22
CA GLU A 567 -3.80 33.94 -5.78
C GLU A 567 -2.66 33.70 -6.79
N LEU A 568 -1.77 32.75 -6.49
CA LEU A 568 -0.65 32.38 -7.35
C LEU A 568 -1.01 31.11 -8.13
N ARG A 569 -1.32 31.26 -9.42
CA ARG A 569 -1.62 30.12 -10.30
C ARG A 569 -0.40 29.79 -11.14
N ARG A 570 0.33 28.74 -10.73
CA ARG A 570 1.35 28.13 -11.59
C ARG A 570 0.67 27.30 -12.66
N LEU A 571 0.63 27.85 -13.87
CA LEU A 571 0.18 27.13 -15.07
C LEU A 571 1.38 26.51 -15.75
N VAL A 572 1.71 25.29 -15.33
CA VAL A 572 2.65 24.47 -16.10
C VAL A 572 1.89 23.99 -17.34
N ARG A 573 2.15 24.64 -18.48
CA ARG A 573 1.81 24.07 -19.78
C ARG A 573 2.95 23.14 -20.17
N GLU A 574 2.80 21.87 -19.82
CA GLU A 574 3.59 20.86 -20.53
C GLU A 574 3.28 20.98 -22.03
N PRO A 575 4.29 20.84 -22.91
CA PRO A 575 4.07 20.95 -24.34
C PRO A 575 3.02 19.92 -24.77
N GLY A 576 1.81 20.40 -25.05
CA GLY A 576 0.68 19.62 -25.55
C GLY A 576 -0.55 19.47 -24.65
N ALA A 577 -0.62 20.08 -23.46
CA ALA A 577 -1.85 20.15 -22.65
C ALA A 577 -2.64 21.46 -22.90
N GLY A 578 -3.67 21.40 -23.74
CA GLY A 578 -4.62 22.49 -24.06
C GLY A 578 -5.69 22.74 -23.00
N ARG A 579 -5.51 22.26 -21.76
CA ARG A 579 -6.21 22.82 -20.60
C ARG A 579 -5.22 23.16 -19.49
N PRO A 580 -5.36 24.32 -18.84
CA PRO A 580 -4.53 24.68 -17.70
C PRO A 580 -4.69 23.65 -16.58
N VAL A 581 -3.58 23.06 -16.14
CA VAL A 581 -3.54 22.29 -14.90
C VAL A 581 -3.50 23.32 -13.76
N HIS A 582 -4.60 23.45 -13.02
CA HIS A 582 -4.59 24.17 -11.75
C HIS A 582 -3.82 23.33 -10.74
N LEU A 583 -2.58 23.72 -10.45
CA LEU A 583 -1.89 23.27 -9.26
C LEU A 583 -2.44 24.11 -8.10
N ASN A 584 -3.32 23.50 -7.29
CA ASN A 584 -3.69 24.09 -6.01
C ASN A 584 -2.44 24.17 -5.13
N SER A 585 -2.25 25.35 -4.54
CA SER A 585 -1.20 25.77 -3.62
C SER A 585 -0.86 24.76 -2.53
#